data_AF-A6KRE0-F1
#
_entry.id   AF-A6KRE0-F1
#
_cell.length_a   1.000
_cell.length_b   1.000
_cell.length_c   1.000
_cell.angle_alpha   90.00
_cell.angle_beta   90.00
_cell.angle_gamma   90.00
#
_symmetry.space_group_name_H-M   'P 1'
#
loop_
_entity.id
_entity.type
_entity.pdbx_description
1 polymer ?
#
loop_
_entity_poly.entity_id
_entity_poly.type
_entity_poly.pdbx_seq_one_letter_code
_entity_poly.pdbx_strand_id
1 'polypeptide(L)'
;MHFITTDEFSGVPAYMKSRLTYCQINDVIKEINKAVVSKYKIIHQPKASMSSVKRNLYQRFINEETKDTKGRHFIVEADIKEFTTLKVDKKFHVIMNILRHCQRLSEVRGGGLTRYVIT
;
A
#
# COMPACT_ATOMS: atom_id res chain seq x y z
N MET A 1 -8.68 0.67 3.12
CA MET A 1 -8.07 0.27 4.39
C MET A 1 -8.58 1.16 5.50
N HIS A 2 -9.05 0.59 6.60
CA HIS A 2 -9.54 1.35 7.76
C HIS A 2 -8.39 1.85 8.64
N PHE A 3 -8.60 2.97 9.31
CA PHE A 3 -7.69 3.45 10.35
C PHE A 3 -7.56 2.44 11.48
N ILE A 4 -6.41 2.45 12.16
CA ILE A 4 -6.28 1.77 13.44
C ILE A 4 -6.97 2.61 14.52
N THR A 5 -7.59 1.94 15.48
CA THR A 5 -8.17 2.57 16.68
C THR A 5 -7.11 2.79 17.74
N THR A 6 -7.43 3.60 18.76
CA THR A 6 -6.55 3.80 19.92
C THR A 6 -6.31 2.50 20.67
N ASP A 7 -7.31 1.63 20.74
CA ASP A 7 -7.25 0.34 21.42
C ASP A 7 -6.30 -0.61 20.67
N GLU A 8 -6.46 -0.74 19.35
CA GLU A 8 -5.53 -1.51 18.51
C GLU A 8 -4.09 -0.97 18.61
N PHE A 9 -3.92 0.36 18.59
CA PHE A 9 -2.60 0.98 18.75
C PHE A 9 -1.97 0.70 20.12
N SER A 10 -2.76 0.72 21.18
CA SER A 10 -2.29 0.39 22.53
C SER A 10 -1.84 -1.08 22.61
N GLY A 11 -2.56 -1.99 21.92
CA GLY A 11 -2.27 -3.41 21.84
C GLY A 11 -1.01 -3.77 21.03
N VAL A 12 -0.53 -2.90 20.14
CA VAL A 12 0.72 -3.17 19.39
C VAL A 12 1.91 -3.26 20.36
N PRO A 13 2.76 -4.29 20.28
CA PRO A 13 3.93 -4.41 21.15
C PRO A 13 4.88 -3.21 21.07
N ALA A 14 5.43 -2.79 22.22
CA ALA A 14 6.30 -1.60 22.32
C ALA A 14 7.52 -1.65 21.38
N TYR A 15 8.12 -2.84 21.20
CA TYR A 15 9.26 -3.02 20.30
C TYR A 15 8.90 -2.80 18.82
N MET A 16 7.63 -3.00 18.42
CA MET A 16 7.16 -2.72 17.06
C MET A 16 6.85 -1.24 16.87
N LYS A 17 6.21 -0.61 17.87
CA LYS A 17 5.88 0.82 17.83
C LYS A 17 7.12 1.70 17.79
N SER A 18 8.17 1.31 18.53
CA SER A 18 9.33 2.17 18.74
C SER A 18 8.87 3.56 19.22
N ARG A 19 9.13 4.63 18.47
CA ARG A 19 8.68 6.01 18.75
C ARG A 19 7.51 6.48 17.85
N LEU A 20 6.85 5.56 17.14
CA LEU A 20 5.74 5.90 16.24
C LEU A 20 4.48 6.25 17.02
N THR A 21 3.82 7.33 16.60
CA THR A 21 2.55 7.76 17.19
C THR A 21 1.36 7.20 16.41
N TYR A 22 0.21 7.13 17.09
CA TYR A 22 -1.09 6.80 16.49
C TYR A 22 -1.37 7.62 15.22
N CYS A 23 -1.18 8.94 15.29
CA CYS A 23 -1.40 9.85 14.16
C CYS A 23 -0.49 9.51 12.98
N GLN A 24 0.80 9.28 13.24
CA GLN A 24 1.75 8.94 12.17
C GLN A 24 1.39 7.66 11.42
N ILE A 25 0.85 6.66 12.11
CA ILE A 25 0.42 5.41 11.46
C ILE A 25 -0.83 5.67 10.61
N ASN A 26 -1.82 6.38 11.15
CA ASN A 26 -3.05 6.68 10.41
C ASN A 26 -2.82 7.64 9.23
N ASP A 27 -1.86 8.56 9.32
CA ASP A 27 -1.42 9.40 8.20
C ASP A 27 -0.86 8.55 7.06
N VAL A 28 -0.08 7.51 7.38
CA VAL A 28 0.41 6.55 6.37
C VAL A 28 -0.73 5.75 5.76
N ILE A 29 -1.72 5.32 6.55
CA ILE A 29 -2.93 4.64 6.02
C ILE A 29 -3.67 5.54 5.02
N LYS A 30 -3.77 6.84 5.30
CA LYS A 30 -4.41 7.81 4.39
C LYS A 30 -3.69 7.90 3.05
N GLU A 31 -2.37 7.99 3.07
CA GLU A 31 -1.56 8.02 1.84
C GLU A 31 -1.59 6.68 1.08
N ILE A 32 -1.58 5.54 1.78
CA ILE A 32 -1.78 4.23 1.13
C ILE A 32 -3.14 4.17 0.43
N ASN A 33 -4.22 4.59 1.11
CA ASN A 33 -5.55 4.62 0.52
C ASN A 33 -5.59 5.49 -0.74
N LYS A 34 -4.91 6.63 -0.74
CA LYS A 34 -4.76 7.48 -1.93
C LYS A 34 -4.03 6.76 -3.07
N ALA A 35 -2.95 6.04 -2.78
CA ALA A 35 -2.22 5.25 -3.78
C ALA A 35 -3.08 4.13 -4.37
N VAL A 36 -3.81 3.39 -3.53
CA VAL A 36 -4.75 2.34 -3.95
C VAL A 36 -5.81 2.93 -4.86
N VAL A 37 -6.51 3.99 -4.42
CA VAL A 37 -7.56 4.62 -5.23
C VAL A 37 -7.01 5.10 -6.58
N SER A 38 -5.82 5.71 -6.59
CA SER A 38 -5.19 6.20 -7.82
C SER A 38 -4.82 5.07 -8.80
N LYS A 39 -4.21 3.99 -8.29
CA LYS A 39 -3.87 2.80 -9.08
C LYS A 39 -5.11 2.16 -9.70
N TYR A 40 -6.12 1.85 -8.89
CA TYR A 40 -7.31 1.15 -9.38
C TYR A 40 -8.24 2.04 -10.22
N LYS A 41 -8.17 3.37 -10.05
CA LYS A 41 -8.80 4.31 -11.00
C LYS A 41 -8.20 4.20 -12.40
N ILE A 42 -6.88 4.00 -12.52
CA ILE A 42 -6.23 3.79 -13.82
C ILE A 42 -6.56 2.40 -14.37
N ILE A 43 -6.55 1.35 -13.53
CA ILE A 43 -6.89 -0.03 -13.96
C ILE A 43 -8.30 -0.10 -14.56
N HIS A 44 -9.28 0.58 -13.96
CA HIS A 44 -10.66 0.59 -14.43
C HIS A 44 -10.95 1.66 -15.50
N GLN A 45 -9.98 2.52 -15.83
CA GLN A 45 -10.18 3.54 -16.86
C GLN A 45 -10.24 2.87 -18.26
N PRO A 46 -11.16 3.29 -19.17
CA PRO A 46 -11.16 2.78 -20.54
C PRO A 46 -9.82 3.03 -21.26
N LYS A 47 -9.24 2.00 -21.87
CA LYS A 47 -7.91 2.07 -22.54
C LYS A 47 -7.83 3.15 -23.63
N ALA A 48 -8.96 3.44 -24.28
CA ALA A 48 -9.06 4.46 -25.32
C ALA A 48 -8.90 5.90 -24.78
N SER A 49 -9.21 6.15 -23.50
CA SER A 49 -9.11 7.47 -22.87
C SER A 49 -7.81 7.69 -22.11
N MET A 50 -6.90 6.72 -22.11
CA MET A 50 -5.62 6.80 -21.39
C MET A 50 -4.58 7.60 -22.19
N SER A 51 -3.88 8.50 -21.50
CA SER A 51 -2.64 9.11 -22.01
C SER A 51 -1.50 8.08 -22.08
N SER A 52 -0.43 8.40 -22.79
CA SER A 52 0.78 7.56 -22.88
C SER A 52 1.35 7.19 -21.50
N VAL A 53 1.45 8.17 -20.60
CA VAL A 53 1.92 7.97 -19.22
C VAL A 53 1.03 6.98 -18.46
N LYS A 54 -0.30 7.15 -18.52
CA LYS A 54 -1.25 6.24 -17.86
C LYS A 54 -1.22 4.84 -18.47
N ARG A 55 -0.98 4.72 -19.78
CA ARG A 55 -0.84 3.43 -20.47
C ARG A 55 0.41 2.67 -20.02
N ASN A 56 1.52 3.38 -19.80
CA ASN A 56 2.74 2.78 -19.23
C ASN A 56 2.51 2.30 -17.80
N LEU A 57 1.86 3.10 -16.96
CA LEU A 57 1.48 2.70 -15.60
C LEU A 57 0.54 1.49 -15.62
N TYR A 58 -0.48 1.49 -16.47
CA TYR A 58 -1.38 0.36 -16.65
C TYR A 58 -0.61 -0.92 -17.00
N GLN A 59 0.31 -0.85 -17.97
CA GLN A 59 1.13 -2.01 -18.34
C GLN A 59 1.99 -2.49 -17.16
N ARG A 60 2.58 -1.57 -16.37
CA ARG A 60 3.30 -1.92 -15.14
C ARG A 60 2.39 -2.68 -14.18
N PHE A 61 1.18 -2.18 -13.91
CA PHE A 61 0.25 -2.81 -12.98
C PHE A 61 -0.14 -4.22 -13.40
N ILE A 62 -0.38 -4.45 -14.70
CA ILE A 62 -0.68 -5.78 -15.24
C ILE A 62 0.53 -6.72 -15.10
N ASN A 63 1.75 -6.23 -15.34
CA ASN A 63 2.97 -7.04 -15.19
C ASN A 63 3.28 -7.37 -13.73
N GLU A 64 2.82 -6.52 -12.80
CA GLU A 64 2.95 -6.74 -11.37
C GLU A 64 1.94 -7.79 -10.85
N GLU A 65 0.88 -8.15 -11.57
CA GLU A 65 -0.09 -9.15 -11.09
C GLU A 65 0.52 -10.56 -10.98
N THR A 66 0.07 -11.31 -9.98
CA THR A 66 0.36 -12.75 -9.83
C THR A 66 -0.92 -13.53 -9.56
N LYS A 67 -0.81 -14.86 -9.57
CA LYS A 67 -1.93 -15.75 -9.21
C LYS A 67 -2.48 -15.44 -7.80
N ASP A 68 -1.60 -15.02 -6.88
CA ASP A 68 -1.93 -14.75 -5.48
C ASP A 68 -2.54 -13.37 -5.23
N THR A 69 -2.44 -12.44 -6.20
CA THR A 69 -3.06 -11.11 -6.14
C THR A 69 -4.35 -11.01 -6.94
N LYS A 70 -4.70 -12.04 -7.72
CA LYS A 70 -5.92 -12.06 -8.53
C LYS A 70 -7.16 -11.75 -7.70
N GLY A 71 -7.88 -10.69 -8.08
CA GLY A 71 -9.11 -10.26 -7.43
C GLY A 71 -8.91 -9.55 -6.08
N ARG A 72 -7.66 -9.23 -5.72
CA ARG A 72 -7.33 -8.49 -4.50
C ARG A 72 -6.74 -7.14 -4.83
N HIS A 73 -6.98 -6.15 -3.96
CA HIS A 73 -6.33 -4.86 -4.07
C HIS A 73 -4.93 -4.92 -3.47
N PHE A 74 -3.92 -4.51 -4.23
CA PHE A 74 -2.54 -4.40 -3.76
C PHE A 74 -1.83 -3.19 -4.33
N ILE A 75 -0.79 -2.76 -3.61
CA ILE A 75 0.16 -1.74 -4.05
C ILE A 75 1.60 -2.23 -3.85
N VAL A 76 2.52 -1.62 -4.58
CA VAL A 76 3.97 -1.80 -4.42
C VAL A 76 4.63 -0.48 -4.07
N GLU A 77 5.91 -0.49 -3.69
CA GLU A 77 6.64 0.73 -3.33
C GLU A 77 6.69 1.76 -4.46
N ALA A 78 6.71 1.30 -5.72
CA ALA A 78 6.65 2.18 -6.87
C ALA A 78 5.31 2.92 -6.98
N ASP A 79 4.21 2.36 -6.46
CA ASP A 79 2.90 3.04 -6.39
C ASP A 79 2.90 4.13 -5.32
N ILE A 80 3.56 3.86 -4.17
CA ILE A 80 3.72 4.85 -3.11
C ILE A 80 4.51 6.06 -3.62
N LYS A 81 5.63 5.82 -4.30
CA LYS A 81 6.46 6.90 -4.89
C LYS A 81 5.73 7.68 -5.98
N GLU A 82 4.84 7.04 -6.73
CA GLU A 82 4.09 7.66 -7.82
C GLU A 82 2.93 8.54 -7.32
N PHE A 83 2.17 8.06 -6.32
CA PHE A 83 0.86 8.65 -5.97
C PHE A 83 0.84 9.39 -4.64
N THR A 84 1.92 9.33 -3.86
CA THR A 84 2.00 9.89 -2.51
C THR A 84 3.28 10.70 -2.32
N THR A 85 3.33 11.49 -1.25
CA THR A 85 4.56 12.16 -0.81
C THR A 85 5.33 11.35 0.25
N LEU A 86 4.91 10.10 0.50
CA LEU A 86 5.57 9.24 1.47
C LEU A 86 6.95 8.81 0.98
N LYS A 87 7.94 8.94 1.87
CA LYS A 87 9.26 8.36 1.65
C LYS A 87 9.22 6.88 2.00
N VAL A 88 9.67 6.04 1.07
CA VAL A 88 9.86 4.61 1.29
C VAL A 88 11.22 4.41 1.96
N ASP A 89 11.24 4.58 3.29
CA ASP A 89 12.43 4.46 4.13
C ASP A 89 12.25 3.41 5.24
N LYS A 90 13.21 3.31 6.16
CA LYS A 90 13.12 2.38 7.30
C LYS A 90 11.85 2.61 8.13
N LYS A 91 11.40 3.86 8.29
CA LYS A 91 10.20 4.18 9.05
C LYS A 91 8.96 3.63 8.34
N PHE A 92 8.89 3.76 7.01
CA PHE A 92 7.82 3.17 6.21
C PHE A 92 7.71 1.66 6.44
N HIS A 93 8.82 0.92 6.39
CA HIS A 93 8.80 -0.54 6.61
C HIS A 93 8.38 -0.94 8.04
N VAL A 94 8.79 -0.17 9.05
CA VAL A 94 8.30 -0.38 10.44
C VAL A 94 6.78 -0.19 10.49
N ILE A 95 6.25 0.84 9.83
CA ILE A 95 4.80 1.07 9.77
C ILE A 95 4.11 -0.06 9.00
N MET A 96 4.65 -0.57 7.89
CA MET A 96 4.09 -1.73 7.19
C MET A 96 4.00 -2.96 8.09
N ASN A 97 5.02 -3.21 8.92
CA ASN A 97 5.00 -4.31 9.90
C ASN A 97 3.90 -4.11 10.96
N ILE A 98 3.67 -2.89 11.43
CA ILE A 98 2.56 -2.59 12.34
C ILE A 98 1.21 -2.80 11.65
N LEU A 99 1.05 -2.31 10.42
CA LEU A 99 -0.20 -2.49 9.65
C LEU A 99 -0.49 -3.97 9.40
N ARG A 100 0.54 -4.78 9.15
CA ARG A 100 0.42 -6.24 9.05
C ARG A 100 -0.01 -6.88 10.38
N HIS A 101 0.57 -6.45 11.49
CA HIS A 101 0.17 -6.90 12.83
C HIS A 101 -1.31 -6.56 13.14
N CYS A 102 -1.74 -5.35 12.77
CA CYS A 102 -3.13 -4.92 12.88
C CYS A 102 -4.05 -5.44 11.76
N GLN A 103 -3.60 -6.43 10.96
CA GLN A 103 -4.38 -7.07 9.90
C GLN A 103 -4.98 -6.11 8.87
N ARG A 104 -4.30 -4.98 8.60
CA ARG A 104 -4.71 -4.01 7.59
C ARG A 104 -4.19 -4.33 6.19
N LEU A 105 -3.11 -5.12 6.14
CA LEU A 105 -2.50 -5.59 4.90
C LEU A 105 -1.73 -6.88 5.13
N SER A 106 -1.41 -7.57 4.03
CA SER A 106 -0.51 -8.72 3.98
C SER A 106 0.53 -8.52 2.88
N GLU A 107 1.62 -9.29 2.93
CA GLU A 107 2.67 -9.24 1.91
C GLU A 107 2.64 -10.48 1.03
N VAL A 108 2.60 -10.27 -0.29
CA VAL A 108 2.84 -11.30 -1.30
C VAL A 108 4.18 -11.00 -1.97
N ARG A 109 5.15 -11.89 -1.81
CA ARG A 109 6.50 -11.73 -2.36
C ARG A 109 6.69 -12.67 -3.54
N GLY A 110 7.25 -12.16 -4.64
CA GLY A 110 7.56 -12.95 -5.82
C GLY A 110 8.18 -12.11 -6.94
N GLY A 111 9.13 -12.68 -7.66
CA GLY A 111 9.84 -12.00 -8.75
C GLY A 111 10.68 -10.80 -8.30
N GLY A 112 11.23 -10.84 -7.07
CA GLY A 112 11.97 -9.72 -6.49
C GLY A 112 11.10 -8.52 -6.09
N LEU A 113 9.76 -8.66 -6.13
CA LEU A 113 8.81 -7.61 -5.82
C LEU A 113 7.93 -7.99 -4.62
N THR A 114 7.81 -7.06 -3.67
CA THR A 114 6.90 -7.17 -2.53
C THR A 114 5.60 -6.41 -2.82
N ARG A 115 4.48 -7.11 -2.73
CA ARG A 115 3.14 -6.58 -2.94
C ARG A 115 2.43 -6.49 -1.60
N TYR A 116 2.00 -5.29 -1.23
CA TYR A 116 1.21 -5.05 -0.03
C TYR A 116 -0.27 -5.18 -0.41
N VAL A 117 -0.85 -6.33 -0.11
CA VAL A 117 -2.26 -6.66 -0.38
C VAL A 117 -3.12 -6.11 0.74
N ILE A 118 -4.08 -5.27 0.37
CA ILE A 118 -5.01 -4.61 1.29
C ILE A 118 -6.07 -5.62 1.74
N THR A 119 -6.34 -5.64 3.05
CA THR A 119 -7.40 -6.45 3.66
C THR A 119 -8.59 -5.57 4.06
#